data_AF-A0A958WZ58-F1
#
_entry.id   AF-A0A958WZ58-F1
#
_cell.length_a   1.000
_cell.length_b   1.000
_cell.length_c   1.000
_cell.angle_alpha   90.00
_cell.angle_beta   90.00
_cell.angle_gamma   90.00
#
_symmetry.space_group_name_H-M   'P 1'
#
loop_
_entity.id
_entity.type
_entity.pdbx_description
1 polymer ?
#
loop_
_entity_poly.entity_id
_entity_poly.type
_entity_poly.pdbx_seq_one_letter_code
_entity_poly.pdbx_strand_id
1 'polypeptide(L)'
;MVAANIKARKQPRDTHPENVYVVSSKDTQVPEGKVYAVIKGKDKLFIINNSGKKVLLDDSQFSWEERDKDVMIVQATSSRLESIKPGLVYRVYLDAENDELYVIDENNERVLFDKNIFKWEVI
;
A
#
# COMPACT_ATOMS: atom_id res chain seq x y z
N MET A 1 -17.68 -26.94 31.63
CA MET A 1 -17.31 -26.53 30.26
C MET A 1 -16.99 -25.05 30.31
N VAL A 2 -15.74 -24.66 30.06
CA VAL A 2 -15.28 -23.27 30.19
C VAL A 2 -15.43 -22.57 28.84
N ALA A 3 -16.26 -21.55 28.77
CA ALA A 3 -16.49 -20.77 27.57
C ALA A 3 -15.23 -19.99 27.18
N ALA A 4 -14.80 -20.15 25.93
CA ALA A 4 -13.65 -19.45 25.37
C ALA A 4 -13.95 -17.95 25.28
N ASN A 5 -13.15 -17.16 26.00
CA ASN A 5 -13.17 -15.70 25.97
C ASN A 5 -12.43 -15.21 24.71
N ILE A 6 -13.13 -15.19 23.57
CA ILE A 6 -12.59 -14.63 22.33
C ILE A 6 -12.66 -13.11 22.46
N LYS A 7 -11.55 -12.50 22.91
CA LYS A 7 -11.32 -11.07 22.71
C LYS A 7 -11.33 -10.83 21.19
N ALA A 8 -12.45 -10.37 20.67
CA ALA A 8 -12.52 -9.75 19.36
C ALA A 8 -11.46 -8.64 19.34
N ARG A 9 -10.34 -8.88 18.63
CA ARG A 9 -9.40 -7.82 18.27
C ARG A 9 -10.24 -6.83 17.47
N LYS A 10 -10.58 -5.69 18.08
CA LYS A 10 -11.03 -4.52 17.33
C LYS A 10 -9.91 -4.20 16.35
N GLN A 11 -10.04 -4.66 15.11
CA GLN A 11 -9.31 -4.06 14.00
C GLN A 11 -9.62 -2.56 14.06
N PRO A 12 -8.62 -1.69 14.15
CA PRO A 12 -8.87 -0.26 14.11
C PRO A 12 -9.63 0.06 12.82
N ARG A 13 -10.73 0.82 12.99
CA ARG A 13 -11.68 1.25 11.96
C ARG A 13 -10.95 1.94 10.80
N ASP A 14 -11.36 1.60 9.58
CA ASP A 14 -11.36 2.44 8.39
C ASP A 14 -10.24 3.48 8.28
N THR A 15 -9.02 3.03 8.01
CA THR A 15 -8.10 3.82 7.19
C THR A 15 -7.95 3.10 5.87
N HIS A 16 -8.91 3.30 4.98
CA HIS A 16 -8.65 3.03 3.56
C HIS A 16 -7.46 3.92 3.20
N PRO A 17 -6.31 3.35 2.79
CA PRO A 17 -5.20 4.16 2.36
C PRO A 17 -5.63 4.94 1.11
N GLU A 18 -5.66 6.27 1.21
CA GLU A 18 -5.87 7.13 0.05
C GLU A 18 -4.55 7.23 -0.71
N ASN A 19 -4.56 7.26 -2.03
CA ASN A 19 -3.31 7.45 -2.76
C ASN A 19 -3.15 8.88 -3.17
N VAL A 20 -1.89 9.30 -3.23
CA VAL A 20 -1.52 10.60 -3.74
C VAL A 20 -0.47 10.43 -4.82
N TYR A 21 -0.71 11.00 -5.98
CA TYR A 21 0.31 11.16 -7.01
C TYR A 21 1.17 12.34 -6.63
N VAL A 22 2.45 12.09 -6.32
CA VAL A 22 3.39 13.16 -5.99
C VAL A 22 3.83 13.83 -7.29
N VAL A 23 3.33 15.04 -7.50
CA VAL A 23 3.60 15.89 -8.67
C VAL A 23 4.98 16.51 -8.59
N SER A 24 5.41 16.91 -7.39
CA SER A 24 6.77 17.40 -7.16
C SER A 24 7.26 17.00 -5.77
N SER A 25 8.55 16.68 -5.66
CA SER A 25 9.18 16.32 -4.39
C SER A 25 10.60 16.85 -4.27
N LYS A 26 10.94 17.33 -3.07
CA LYS A 26 12.33 17.65 -2.68
C LYS A 26 13.01 16.54 -1.86
N ASP A 27 12.29 15.46 -1.52
CA ASP A 27 12.82 14.32 -0.76
C ASP A 27 13.17 13.16 -1.70
N THR A 28 14.42 12.71 -1.65
CA THR A 28 14.92 11.60 -2.47
C THR A 28 14.30 10.25 -2.12
N GLN A 29 13.72 10.10 -0.92
CA GLN A 29 12.97 8.90 -0.51
C GLN A 29 11.58 8.82 -1.17
N VAL A 30 11.12 9.92 -1.78
CA VAL A 30 9.77 10.09 -2.31
C VAL A 30 9.89 10.76 -3.69
N PRO A 31 10.47 10.09 -4.70
CA PRO A 31 10.58 10.68 -6.03
C PRO A 31 9.21 11.10 -6.60
N GLU A 32 9.20 12.24 -7.27
CA GLU A 32 8.05 12.74 -8.04
C GLU A 32 7.71 11.81 -9.22
N GLY A 33 6.52 12.00 -9.78
CA GLY A 33 6.04 11.16 -10.87
C GLY A 33 5.57 9.77 -10.43
N LYS A 34 5.46 9.54 -9.12
CA LYS A 34 4.99 8.28 -8.54
C LYS A 34 3.77 8.50 -7.66
N VAL A 35 2.88 7.52 -7.68
CA VAL A 35 1.80 7.42 -6.69
C VAL A 35 2.42 6.97 -5.37
N TYR A 36 1.88 7.38 -4.23
CA TYR A 36 2.18 6.89 -2.88
C TYR A 36 0.89 6.65 -2.11
N ALA A 37 0.89 5.65 -1.25
CA ALA A 37 -0.24 5.40 -0.40
C ALA A 37 -0.11 6.22 0.90
N VAL A 38 -1.19 6.88 1.28
CA VAL A 38 -1.27 7.85 2.37
C VAL A 38 -2.10 7.28 3.51
N ILE A 39 -1.55 7.43 4.70
CA ILE A 39 -2.21 7.13 5.96
C ILE A 39 -2.52 8.48 6.62
N LYS A 40 -3.81 8.76 6.79
CA LYS A 40 -4.31 9.86 7.62
C LYS A 40 -4.11 9.48 9.10
N GLY A 41 -3.20 10.17 9.78
CA GLY A 41 -2.96 9.98 11.21
C GLY A 41 -3.30 11.24 11.99
N LYS A 42 -4.39 11.23 12.78
CA LYS A 42 -4.93 12.38 13.53
C LYS A 42 -5.03 13.68 12.71
N ASP A 43 -3.93 14.43 12.60
CA ASP A 43 -3.82 15.72 11.89
C ASP A 43 -2.63 15.78 10.91
N LYS A 44 -2.06 14.62 10.57
CA LYS A 44 -0.86 14.50 9.72
C LYS A 44 -1.09 13.45 8.64
N LEU A 45 -0.54 13.71 7.46
CA LEU A 45 -0.51 12.75 6.36
C LEU A 45 0.84 12.05 6.34
N PHE A 46 0.82 10.73 6.22
CA PHE A 46 2.04 9.94 6.09
C PHE A 46 1.98 9.13 4.81
N ILE A 47 3.02 9.16 3.99
CA ILE A 47 3.18 8.19 2.90
C ILE A 47 3.92 6.96 3.38
N ILE A 48 3.61 5.81 2.79
CA ILE A 48 4.49 4.66 2.83
C ILE A 48 5.36 4.68 1.57
N ASN A 49 6.67 4.88 1.74
CA ASN A 49 7.61 4.82 0.62
C ASN A 49 7.83 3.37 0.15
N ASN A 50 8.57 3.18 -0.94
CA ASN A 50 8.80 1.85 -1.52
C ASN A 50 9.55 0.87 -0.60
N SER A 51 10.20 1.38 0.45
CA SER A 51 10.87 0.58 1.48
C SER A 51 9.94 0.21 2.64
N GLY A 52 8.65 0.55 2.58
CA GLY A 52 7.70 0.33 3.67
C GLY A 52 7.83 1.30 4.84
N LYS A 53 8.65 2.35 4.70
CA LYS A 53 8.85 3.35 5.75
C LYS A 53 7.77 4.42 5.66
N LYS A 54 7.17 4.74 6.80
CA LYS A 54 6.28 5.90 6.96
C LYS A 54 7.10 7.18 6.92
N VAL A 55 6.82 8.03 5.94
CA VAL A 55 7.42 9.37 5.80
C VAL A 55 6.31 10.39 5.96
N LEU A 56 6.57 11.45 6.73
CA LEU A 56 5.60 12.53 6.91
C LEU A 56 5.49 13.35 5.62
N LEU A 57 4.27 13.54 5.13
CA LEU A 57 3.99 14.51 4.08
C LEU A 57 3.97 15.91 4.69
N ASP A 58 4.81 16.78 4.14
CA ASP A 58 4.85 18.21 4.44
C ASP A 58 4.49 18.97 3.16
N ASP A 59 3.32 19.62 3.14
CA ASP A 59 2.80 20.42 2.02
C ASP A 59 3.79 21.50 1.53
N SER A 60 4.78 21.88 2.34
CA SER A 60 5.84 22.82 1.93
C SER A 60 6.96 22.18 1.09
N GLN A 61 7.09 20.85 1.13
CA GLN A 61 8.14 20.07 0.47
C GLN A 61 7.62 19.20 -0.68
N PHE A 62 6.32 18.95 -0.73
CA PHE A 62 5.67 18.09 -1.71
C PHE A 62 4.42 18.76 -2.29
N SER A 63 4.16 18.51 -3.57
CA SER A 63 2.85 18.75 -4.16
C SER A 63 2.27 17.43 -4.65
N TRP A 64 0.96 17.24 -4.46
CA TRP A 64 0.33 15.99 -4.83
C TRP A 64 -1.14 16.14 -5.21
N GLU A 65 -1.65 15.11 -5.88
CA GLU A 65 -3.04 14.98 -6.28
C GLU A 65 -3.61 13.68 -5.72
N GLU A 66 -4.82 13.72 -5.16
CA GLU A 66 -5.51 12.52 -4.73
C GLU A 66 -5.78 11.59 -5.93
N ARG A 67 -5.52 10.30 -5.74
CA ARG A 67 -5.77 9.22 -6.68
C ARG A 67 -6.49 8.10 -5.95
N ASP A 68 -7.79 8.00 -6.17
CA ASP A 68 -8.56 6.83 -5.73
C ASP A 68 -8.26 5.66 -6.66
N LYS A 69 -7.80 4.51 -6.12
CA LYS A 69 -7.85 3.19 -6.78
C LYS A 69 -7.27 2.01 -5.99
N ASP A 70 -6.48 2.24 -4.95
CA ASP A 70 -5.81 1.13 -4.25
C ASP A 70 -6.67 0.66 -3.07
N VAL A 71 -6.86 -0.65 -2.96
CA VAL A 71 -7.69 -1.28 -1.92
C VAL A 71 -6.87 -1.53 -0.65
N MET A 72 -5.57 -1.83 -0.81
CA MET A 72 -4.67 -2.11 0.30
C MET A 72 -3.19 -2.03 -0.12
N ILE A 73 -2.31 -1.86 0.87
CA ILE A 73 -0.85 -1.91 0.72
C ILE A 73 -0.36 -3.18 1.40
N VAL A 74 0.57 -3.88 0.77
CA VAL A 74 1.13 -5.11 1.34
C VAL A 74 2.64 -5.17 1.20
N GLN A 75 3.31 -5.80 2.15
CA GLN A 75 4.70 -6.22 1.99
C GLN A 75 4.72 -7.67 1.53
N ALA A 76 5.43 -7.97 0.44
CA ALA A 76 5.65 -9.36 0.03
C ALA A 76 6.60 -10.04 1.02
N THR A 77 6.21 -11.19 1.57
CA THR A 77 7.06 -11.99 2.48
C THR A 77 7.70 -13.18 1.77
N SER A 78 7.10 -13.64 0.68
CA SER A 78 7.62 -14.72 -0.18
C SER A 78 6.95 -14.60 -1.55
N SER A 79 7.61 -15.03 -2.63
CA SER A 79 7.05 -14.99 -3.98
C SER A 79 7.56 -16.15 -4.81
N ARG A 80 6.73 -16.62 -5.75
CA ARG A 80 7.11 -17.54 -6.83
C ARG A 80 7.51 -16.83 -8.12
N LEU A 81 7.25 -15.53 -8.22
CA LEU A 81 7.61 -14.68 -9.36
C LEU A 81 8.89 -13.91 -9.06
N GLU A 82 9.79 -13.83 -10.03
CA GLU A 82 11.02 -13.03 -9.91
C GLU A 82 10.74 -11.53 -9.87
N SER A 83 9.63 -11.10 -10.47
CA SER A 83 9.22 -9.69 -10.52
C SER A 83 8.59 -9.18 -9.22
N ILE A 84 8.13 -10.09 -8.36
CA ILE A 84 7.64 -9.79 -7.01
C ILE A 84 8.72 -10.21 -6.00
N LYS A 85 9.45 -9.25 -5.45
CA LYS A 85 10.59 -9.50 -4.55
C LYS A 85 10.14 -9.47 -3.09
N PRO A 86 10.48 -10.50 -2.29
CA PRO A 86 10.26 -10.46 -0.84
C PRO A 86 10.94 -9.24 -0.19
N GLY A 87 10.27 -8.64 0.78
CA GLY A 87 10.68 -7.42 1.47
C GLY A 87 10.21 -6.13 0.80
N LEU A 88 9.80 -6.17 -0.47
CA LEU A 88 9.25 -5.00 -1.16
C LEU A 88 7.76 -4.80 -0.87
N VAL A 89 7.36 -3.53 -0.98
CA VAL A 89 5.98 -3.11 -0.77
C VAL A 89 5.28 -2.99 -2.12
N TYR A 90 4.13 -3.66 -2.21
CA TYR A 90 3.26 -3.67 -3.37
C TYR A 90 1.92 -3.03 -3.02
N ARG A 91 1.29 -2.44 -4.03
CA ARG A 91 -0.04 -1.87 -3.92
C ARG A 91 -1.03 -2.73 -4.65
N VAL A 92 -2.16 -2.95 -4.00
CA VAL A 92 -3.22 -3.81 -4.49
C VAL A 92 -4.33 -2.93 -5.02
N TYR A 93 -4.68 -3.15 -6.27
CA TYR A 93 -5.72 -2.45 -7.00
C TYR A 93 -6.92 -3.37 -7.18
N LEU A 94 -8.13 -2.81 -7.25
CA LEU A 94 -9.33 -3.53 -7.68
C LEU A 94 -9.57 -3.26 -9.16
N ASP A 95 -9.58 -4.32 -9.94
CA ASP A 95 -10.22 -4.32 -11.26
C ASP A 95 -11.73 -4.46 -11.05
N ALA A 96 -12.44 -3.33 -11.08
CA ALA A 96 -13.89 -3.30 -10.86
C ALA A 96 -14.69 -3.98 -11.99
N GLU A 97 -14.11 -4.15 -13.18
CA GLU A 97 -14.78 -4.82 -14.30
C GLU A 97 -14.76 -6.34 -14.11
N ASN A 98 -13.68 -6.87 -13.54
CA ASN A 98 -13.47 -8.30 -13.35
C ASN A 98 -13.69 -8.77 -11.89
N ASP A 99 -13.93 -7.85 -10.95
CA ASP A 99 -13.97 -8.10 -9.49
C ASP A 99 -12.70 -8.80 -8.97
N GLU A 100 -11.55 -8.45 -9.56
CA GLU A 100 -10.26 -9.06 -9.27
C GLU A 100 -9.29 -8.08 -8.63
N LEU A 101 -8.44 -8.59 -7.74
CA LEU A 101 -7.37 -7.81 -7.13
C LEU A 101 -6.06 -8.08 -7.88
N TYR A 102 -5.27 -7.03 -8.11
CA TYR A 102 -3.96 -7.15 -8.75
C TYR A 102 -2.93 -6.21 -8.13
N VAL A 103 -1.65 -6.52 -8.33
CA VAL A 103 -0.52 -5.63 -8.04
C VAL A 103 0.20 -5.27 -9.33
N ILE A 104 0.93 -4.16 -9.31
CA ILE A 104 1.88 -3.82 -10.38
C ILE A 104 3.27 -4.22 -9.89
N ASP A 105 3.96 -5.05 -10.65
CA ASP A 105 5.31 -5.50 -10.32
C ASP A 105 6.39 -4.50 -10.77
N GLU A 106 7.66 -4.87 -10.55
CA GLU A 106 8.81 -4.02 -10.89
C GLU A 106 8.99 -3.81 -12.41
N ASN A 107 8.34 -4.64 -13.24
CA ASN A 107 8.37 -4.54 -14.70
C ASN A 107 7.19 -3.73 -15.25
N ASN A 108 6.36 -3.15 -14.38
CA ASN A 108 5.06 -2.53 -14.69
C ASN A 108 4.02 -3.52 -15.24
N GLU A 109 4.13 -4.81 -14.91
CA GLU A 109 3.16 -5.83 -15.30
C GLU A 109 2.09 -6.02 -14.23
N ARG A 110 0.86 -6.32 -14.67
CA ARG A 110 -0.25 -6.67 -13.77
C ARG A 110 -0.08 -8.10 -13.31
N VAL A 111 0.00 -8.29 -12.00
CA VAL A 111 0.10 -9.59 -11.36
C VAL A 111 -1.13 -9.80 -10.49
N LEU A 112 -1.83 -10.92 -10.67
CA LEU A 112 -2.99 -11.27 -9.85
C LEU A 112 -2.61 -11.31 -8.37
N PHE A 113 -3.44 -10.72 -7.53
CA PHE A 113 -3.25 -10.68 -6.08
C PHE A 113 -3.72 -11.99 -5.43
N ASP A 114 -2.94 -13.05 -5.61
CA ASP A 114 -3.25 -14.40 -5.11
C ASP A 114 -2.16 -14.92 -4.17
N LYS A 115 -2.58 -15.47 -3.00
CA LYS A 115 -1.71 -16.12 -2.01
C LYS A 115 -0.94 -17.31 -2.57
N ASN A 116 -1.37 -17.87 -3.69
CA ASN A 116 -0.69 -18.94 -4.41
C ASN A 116 0.51 -18.45 -5.22
N ILE A 117 0.52 -17.16 -5.60
CA ILE A 117 1.57 -16.51 -6.37
C ILE A 117 2.64 -15.94 -5.42
N PHE A 118 2.21 -15.19 -4.40
CA PHE A 118 3.10 -14.65 -3.39
C PHE A 118 2.41 -14.57 -2.03
N LYS A 119 3.18 -14.54 -0.95
CA LYS A 119 2.70 -14.33 0.42
C LYS A 119 2.95 -12.88 0.80
N TRP A 120 2.08 -12.34 1.65
CA TRP A 120 2.16 -10.94 2.03
C TRP A 120 1.61 -10.67 3.42
N GLU A 121 1.97 -9.51 3.95
CA GLU A 121 1.41 -8.92 5.16
C GLU A 121 0.87 -7.52 4.84
N VAL A 122 -0.31 -7.19 5.36
CA VAL A 122 -0.92 -5.85 5.20
C VAL A 122 -0.20 -4.89 6.15
N ILE A 123 0.10 -3.68 5.67
CA ILE A 123 0.84 -2.63 6.40
C ILE A 123 -0.07 -1.48 6.82
#